data_AF-A0A962IIQ8-F1
#
_entry.id   AF-A0A962IIQ8-F1
#
_cell.length_a   1.000
_cell.length_b   1.000
_cell.length_c   1.000
_cell.angle_alpha   90.00
_cell.angle_beta   90.00
_cell.angle_gamma   90.00
#
_symmetry.space_group_name_H-M   'P 1'
#
loop_
_entity.id
_entity.type
_entity.pdbx_description
1 polymer ?
#
loop_
_entity_poly.entity_id
_entity_poly.type
_entity_poly.pdbx_seq_one_letter_code
_entity_poly.pdbx_strand_id
1 'polypeptide(L)'
;AGEAIAAELDPALFEGEAEAALAQALSEAERDTAPLFEARDYVAGLNRLAALQGPVDAFFEAVMVMAEDPALRANRLGLLARLQGLFLRTADISLLG
;
A
#
# COMPACT_ATOMS: atom_id res chain seq x y z
N ALA A 1 -21.51 5.22 -8.63
CA ALA A 1 -21.67 4.48 -7.36
C ALA A 1 -20.28 4.33 -6.77
N GLY A 2 -20.05 4.79 -5.54
CA GLY A 2 -18.76 4.62 -4.89
C GLY A 2 -18.60 3.16 -4.52
N GLU A 3 -17.62 2.49 -5.10
CA GLU A 3 -17.25 1.12 -4.75
C GLU A 3 -16.82 1.08 -3.28
N ALA A 4 -17.32 0.14 -2.49
CA ALA A 4 -16.98 0.02 -1.08
C ALA A 4 -15.54 -0.53 -0.94
N ILE A 5 -14.59 0.38 -0.72
CA ILE A 5 -13.22 0.03 -0.32
C ILE A 5 -13.24 -0.55 1.09
N ALA A 6 -12.60 -1.71 1.28
CA ALA A 6 -12.48 -2.31 2.61
C ALA A 6 -11.64 -1.41 3.52
N ALA A 7 -12.22 -0.96 4.64
CA ALA A 7 -11.53 -0.14 5.62
C ALA A 7 -10.47 -0.94 6.42
N GLU A 8 -10.71 -2.24 6.60
CA GLU A 8 -9.78 -3.20 7.18
C GLU A 8 -9.52 -4.31 6.17
N LEU A 9 -8.25 -4.66 6.00
CA LEU A 9 -7.86 -5.78 5.15
C LEU A 9 -8.13 -7.08 5.89
N ASP A 10 -8.77 -8.02 5.21
CA ASP A 10 -8.97 -9.37 5.73
C ASP A 10 -7.88 -10.29 5.16
N PRO A 11 -6.92 -10.76 5.98
CA PRO A 11 -5.88 -11.66 5.52
C PRO A 11 -6.43 -13.03 5.10
N ALA A 12 -7.62 -13.42 5.58
CA ALA A 12 -8.26 -14.67 5.18
C ALA A 12 -8.77 -14.63 3.74
N LEU A 13 -8.91 -13.44 3.16
CA LEU A 13 -9.28 -13.22 1.76
C LEU A 13 -8.05 -13.07 0.85
N PHE A 14 -6.82 -13.24 1.35
CA PHE A 14 -5.64 -13.26 0.50
C PHE A 14 -5.53 -14.63 -0.18
N GLU A 15 -5.68 -14.66 -1.50
CA GLU A 15 -5.53 -15.88 -2.30
C GLU A 15 -4.07 -16.11 -2.72
N GLY A 16 -3.24 -15.07 -2.73
CA GLY A 16 -1.85 -15.14 -3.15
C GLY A 16 -0.85 -14.62 -2.13
N GLU A 17 0.35 -15.20 -2.13
CA GLU A 17 1.50 -14.70 -1.33
C GLU A 17 1.85 -13.25 -1.67
N ALA A 18 1.56 -12.80 -2.89
CA ALA A 18 1.79 -11.41 -3.31
C ALA A 18 0.92 -10.41 -2.53
N GLU A 19 -0.32 -10.76 -2.17
CA GLU A 19 -1.22 -9.88 -1.40
C GLU A 19 -0.70 -9.72 0.04
N ALA A 20 -0.32 -10.84 0.66
CA ALA A 20 0.28 -10.85 2.00
C ALA A 20 1.64 -10.12 2.02
N ALA A 21 2.48 -10.35 1.01
CA ALA A 21 3.78 -9.69 0.89
C ALA A 21 3.62 -8.17 0.73
N LEU A 22 2.66 -7.71 -0.08
CA LEU A 22 2.36 -6.29 -0.21
C LEU A 22 1.84 -5.69 1.10
N ALA A 23 0.91 -6.38 1.78
CA ALA A 23 0.37 -5.94 3.08
C ALA A 23 1.47 -5.78 4.14
N GLN A 24 2.41 -6.74 4.17
CA GLN A 24 3.55 -6.71 5.07
C GLN A 24 4.51 -5.58 4.71
N ALA A 25 4.90 -5.47 3.43
CA ALA A 25 5.81 -4.43 2.95
C ALA A 25 5.26 -3.02 3.24
N LEU A 26 3.94 -2.81 3.04
CA LEU A 26 3.27 -1.57 3.41
C LEU A 26 3.39 -1.26 4.90
N SER A 27 3.14 -2.25 5.76
CA SER A 27 3.18 -2.07 7.21
C SER A 27 4.61 -1.80 7.71
N GLU A 28 5.61 -2.42 7.09
CA GLU A 28 7.03 -2.15 7.34
C GLU A 28 7.42 -0.75 6.88
N ALA A 29 7.04 -0.35 5.66
CA ALA A 29 7.31 0.99 5.15
C ALA A 29 6.62 2.07 6.00
N GLU A 30 5.40 1.86 6.49
CA GLU A 30 4.74 2.77 7.43
C GLU A 30 5.56 2.95 8.71
N ARG A 31 6.05 1.84 9.29
CA ARG A 31 6.87 1.87 10.51
C ARG A 31 8.21 2.55 10.29
N ASP A 32 8.85 2.30 9.15
CA ASP A 32 10.18 2.82 8.86
C ASP A 32 10.15 4.29 8.43
N THR A 33 9.11 4.70 7.71
CA THR A 33 8.98 6.08 7.22
C THR A 33 8.43 7.04 8.27
N ALA A 34 7.65 6.58 9.24
CA ALA A 34 7.15 7.41 10.34
C ALA A 34 8.27 8.20 11.06
N PRO A 35 9.34 7.58 11.61
CA PRO A 35 10.40 8.32 12.29
C PRO A 35 11.23 9.18 11.32
N LEU A 36 11.35 8.78 10.05
CA LEU A 36 12.07 9.55 9.03
C LEU A 36 11.33 10.85 8.69
N PHE A 37 10.01 10.79 8.57
CA PHE A 37 9.17 11.98 8.35
C PHE A 37 9.13 12.89 9.56
N GLU A 38 9.10 12.34 10.78
CA GLU A 38 9.26 13.14 12.01
C GLU A 38 10.63 13.85 12.06
N ALA A 39 11.68 13.18 11.59
CA ALA A 39 13.03 13.74 11.49
C ALA A 39 13.23 14.66 10.26
N ARG A 40 12.20 14.86 9.43
CA ARG A 40 12.26 15.58 8.14
C ARG A 40 13.25 15.00 7.12
N ASP A 41 13.61 13.73 7.28
CA ASP A 41 14.44 13.00 6.33
C ASP A 41 13.57 12.40 5.22
N TYR A 42 13.11 13.28 4.33
CA TYR A 42 12.25 12.90 3.22
C TYR A 42 12.98 12.05 2.19
N VAL A 43 14.30 12.21 2.05
CA VAL A 43 15.09 11.45 1.08
C VAL A 43 15.14 9.98 1.48
N ALA A 44 15.43 9.69 2.75
CA ALA A 44 15.38 8.32 3.26
C ALA A 44 13.96 7.75 3.21
N GLY A 45 12.96 8.55 3.58
CA GLY A 45 11.55 8.16 3.51
C GLY A 45 11.11 7.78 2.09
N LEU A 46 11.37 8.64 1.11
CA LEU A 46 11.07 8.39 -0.30
C LEU A 46 11.81 7.17 -0.86
N ASN A 47 13.08 6.96 -0.49
CA ASN A 47 13.81 5.76 -0.88
C ASN A 47 13.16 4.48 -0.31
N ARG A 48 12.66 4.53 0.92
CA ARG A 48 11.95 3.39 1.52
C ARG A 48 10.63 3.12 0.81
N LEU A 49 9.91 4.17 0.42
CA LEU A 49 8.70 4.03 -0.41
C LEU A 49 9.00 3.50 -1.81
N ALA A 50 10.11 3.92 -2.43
CA ALA A 50 10.53 3.40 -3.72
C ALA A 50 10.83 1.89 -3.67
N ALA A 51 11.29 1.37 -2.53
CA ALA A 51 11.47 -0.07 -2.33
C ALA A 51 10.13 -0.86 -2.35
N LEU A 52 8.98 -0.20 -2.19
CA LEU A 52 7.67 -0.83 -2.35
C LEU A 52 7.34 -1.13 -3.81
N GLN A 53 8.05 -0.55 -4.77
CA GLN A 53 7.79 -0.81 -6.19
C GLN A 53 7.86 -2.30 -6.53
N GLY A 54 8.84 -3.03 -5.99
CA GLY A 54 8.99 -4.47 -6.20
C GLY A 54 7.75 -5.30 -5.77
N PRO A 55 7.33 -5.24 -4.50
CA PRO A 55 6.14 -5.96 -4.06
C PRO A 55 4.84 -5.45 -4.70
N VAL A 56 4.77 -4.18 -5.09
CA VAL A 56 3.62 -3.64 -5.83
C VAL A 56 3.54 -4.23 -7.24
N ASP A 57 4.64 -4.23 -7.99
CA ASP A 57 4.69 -4.84 -9.33
C ASP A 57 4.36 -6.33 -9.26
N ALA A 58 4.95 -7.06 -8.30
CA ALA A 58 4.66 -8.47 -8.09
C ALA A 58 3.18 -8.73 -7.76
N PHE A 59 2.55 -7.84 -6.99
CA PHE A 59 1.10 -7.88 -6.75
C PHE A 59 0.32 -7.67 -8.04
N PHE A 60 0.63 -6.65 -8.84
CA PHE A 60 -0.08 -6.41 -10.11
C PHE A 60 0.11 -7.52 -11.14
N GLU A 61 1.27 -8.18 -11.17
CA GLU A 61 1.52 -9.33 -12.05
C GLU A 61 0.81 -10.59 -11.58
N ALA A 62 0.79 -10.86 -10.27
CA ALA A 62 0.23 -12.09 -9.71
C ALA A 62 -1.28 -12.01 -9.43
N VAL A 63 -1.82 -10.80 -9.24
CA VAL A 63 -3.16 -10.57 -8.71
C VAL A 63 -4.01 -9.82 -9.73
N MET A 64 -5.04 -10.47 -10.28
CA MET A 64 -6.05 -9.77 -11.06
C MET A 64 -6.92 -8.88 -10.15
N VAL A 65 -6.62 -7.59 -10.13
CA VAL A 65 -7.32 -6.59 -9.30
C VAL A 65 -8.84 -6.57 -9.57
N MET A 66 -9.25 -6.83 -10.82
CA MET A 66 -10.66 -6.95 -11.22
C MET A 66 -11.17 -8.40 -11.08
N ALA A 67 -11.03 -8.99 -9.89
CA ALA A 67 -11.62 -10.28 -9.59
C ALA A 67 -13.16 -10.22 -9.67
N GLU A 68 -13.77 -11.35 -10.06
CA GLU A 68 -15.23 -11.50 -10.11
C GLU A 68 -15.85 -11.49 -8.71
N ASP A 69 -15.09 -11.91 -7.70
CA ASP A 69 -15.53 -11.90 -6.31
C ASP A 69 -15.43 -10.48 -5.71
N PRO A 70 -16.57 -9.90 -5.28
CA PRO A 70 -16.61 -8.54 -4.74
C PRO A 70 -15.85 -8.40 -3.41
N ALA A 71 -15.75 -9.44 -2.59
CA ALA A 71 -15.02 -9.40 -1.32
C ALA A 71 -13.50 -9.36 -1.55
N LEU A 72 -13.00 -10.19 -2.46
CA LEU A 72 -11.61 -10.16 -2.92
C LEU A 72 -11.26 -8.82 -3.55
N ARG A 73 -12.12 -8.31 -4.44
CA ARG A 73 -11.95 -7.00 -5.07
C ARG A 73 -11.89 -5.88 -4.04
N ALA A 74 -12.77 -5.87 -3.05
CA ALA A 74 -12.77 -4.87 -1.98
C ALA A 74 -11.47 -4.91 -1.16
N ASN A 75 -10.95 -6.11 -0.86
CA ASN A 75 -9.70 -6.30 -0.13
C ASN A 75 -8.49 -5.78 -0.94
N ARG A 76 -8.43 -6.13 -2.24
CA ARG A 76 -7.40 -5.66 -3.18
C ARG A 76 -7.43 -4.15 -3.36
N LEU A 77 -8.61 -3.56 -3.50
CA LEU A 77 -8.78 -2.11 -3.53
C LEU A 77 -8.36 -1.45 -2.21
N GLY A 78 -8.60 -2.11 -1.07
CA GLY A 78 -8.10 -1.67 0.23
C GLY A 78 -6.57 -1.61 0.30
N LEU A 79 -5.87 -2.60 -0.26
CA LEU A 79 -4.40 -2.61 -0.35
C LEU A 79 -3.88 -1.42 -1.17
N LEU A 80 -4.50 -1.18 -2.33
CA LEU A 80 -4.17 -0.05 -3.19
C LEU A 80 -4.51 1.30 -2.54
N ALA A 81 -5.61 1.39 -1.80
CA ALA A 81 -5.98 2.59 -1.06
C ALA A 81 -4.98 2.89 0.06
N ARG A 82 -4.48 1.87 0.79
CA ARG A 82 -3.41 2.04 1.78
C ARG A 82 -2.11 2.50 1.15
N LEU A 83 -1.71 1.89 0.04
CA LEU A 83 -0.54 2.31 -0.74
C LEU A 83 -0.67 3.78 -1.17
N GLN A 84 -1.80 4.15 -1.78
CA GLN A 84 -2.06 5.52 -2.19
C GLN A 84 -2.03 6.49 -1.00
N GLY A 85 -2.63 6.13 0.14
CA GLY A 85 -2.61 6.94 1.35
C GLY A 85 -1.20 7.16 1.90
N LEU A 86 -0.32 6.15 1.81
CA LEU A 86 1.08 6.26 2.17
C LEU A 86 1.80 7.31 1.30
N PHE A 87 1.66 7.20 -0.02
CA PHE A 87 2.26 8.14 -0.97
C PHE A 87 1.69 9.55 -0.84
N LEU A 88 0.37 9.70 -0.66
CA LEU A 88 -0.27 11.00 -0.48
C LEU A 88 0.21 11.69 0.79
N ARG A 89 0.36 10.96 1.90
CA ARG A 89 0.94 11.54 3.13
C ARG A 89 2.34 12.08 2.88
N THR A 90 3.16 11.40 2.09
CA THR A 90 4.51 11.87 1.75
C THR A 90 4.51 13.02 0.73
N ALA A 91 3.59 12.99 -0.23
CA ALA A 91 3.44 14.03 -1.26
C ALA A 91 2.94 15.36 -0.66
N ASP A 92 2.01 15.31 0.29
CA ASP A 92 1.52 16.49 1.02
C ASP A 92 2.66 17.18 1.79
N ILE A 93 3.53 16.39 2.42
CA ILE A 93 4.71 16.91 3.11
C ILE A 93 5.76 17.45 2.13
N SER A 94 5.90 16.84 0.94
CA SER A 94 6.84 17.30 -0.10
C SER A 94 6.43 18.64 -0.73
N LEU A 95 5.14 18.99 -0.69
CA LEU A 95 4.60 20.27 -1.18
C LEU A 95 4.72 21.41 -0.16
N LEU A 96 5.07 21.10 1.10
CA LEU A 96 5.27 22.07 2.18
C LEU A 96 6.73 22.53 2.35
N GLY A 97 7.63 22.14 1.43
CA GLY A 97 9.05 22.49 1.40
C GLY A 97 9.37 23.72 0.56
#